data_AF-A0A4P7HMC2-F1
#
_entry.id   AF-A0A4P7HMC2-F1
#
_cell.length_a   1.000
_cell.length_b   1.000
_cell.length_c   1.000
_cell.angle_alpha   90.00
_cell.angle_beta   90.00
_cell.angle_gamma   90.00
#
_symmetry.space_group_name_H-M   'P 1'
#
loop_
_entity.id
_entity.type
_entity.pdbx_description
1 polymer ?
#
loop_
_entity_poly.entity_id
_entity_poly.type
_entity_poly.pdbx_seq_one_letter_code
_entity_poly.pdbx_strand_id
1 'polypeptide(L)'
;MIIEIRSHGGFGGIAAAAQSRRIDTDAQPAEMRAALCAAFRPGALSELARTPCPGCPDRMRYAITVTGDAADGPHSVTLSEGQLPPEMLDLIDSV
;
A
#
# COMPACT_ATOMS: atom_id res chain seq x y z
N MET A 1 13.42 -3.33 -4.34
CA MET A 1 12.01 -3.09 -4.75
C MET A 1 11.57 -1.69 -4.34
N ILE A 2 10.82 -0.97 -5.18
CA ILE A 2 10.26 0.35 -4.85
C ILE A 2 8.75 0.25 -4.66
N ILE A 3 8.24 0.83 -3.57
CA ILE A 3 6.81 0.92 -3.27
C ILE A 3 6.42 2.40 -3.25
N GLU A 4 5.45 2.78 -4.06
CA GLU A 4 4.86 4.12 -4.08
C GLU A 4 3.43 4.03 -3.55
N ILE A 5 3.13 4.78 -2.50
CA ILE A 5 1.83 4.77 -1.82
C ILE A 5 1.26 6.17 -1.90
N ARG A 6 0.09 6.29 -2.52
CA ARG A 6 -0.68 7.53 -2.55
C ARG A 6 -1.99 7.33 -1.82
N SER A 7 -2.18 8.12 -0.78
CA SER A 7 -3.36 8.04 0.07
C SER A 7 -4.36 9.11 -0.35
N HIS A 8 -5.61 8.71 -0.59
CA HIS A 8 -6.70 9.56 -1.06
C HIS A 8 -7.92 9.37 -0.16
N GLY A 9 -8.43 10.44 0.44
CA GLY A 9 -9.58 10.36 1.36
C GLY A 9 -9.34 11.21 2.60
N GLY A 10 -10.30 11.23 3.54
CA GLY A 10 -10.16 11.98 4.78
C GLY A 10 -11.45 12.07 5.58
N PHE A 11 -11.31 12.22 6.89
CA PHE A 11 -12.40 12.39 7.83
C PHE A 11 -13.00 13.81 7.73
N GLY A 12 -14.33 13.92 7.70
CA GLY A 12 -15.03 15.20 7.90
C GLY A 12 -15.00 16.21 6.75
N GLY A 13 -14.64 15.83 5.52
CA GLY A 13 -14.60 16.75 4.37
C GLY A 13 -13.29 17.55 4.25
N ILE A 14 -12.33 17.27 5.11
CA ILE A 14 -10.94 17.69 4.96
C ILE A 14 -10.27 16.57 4.15
N ALA A 15 -9.83 16.86 2.92
CA ALA A 15 -8.94 15.95 2.24
C ALA A 15 -7.71 15.80 3.15
N ALA A 16 -7.42 14.61 3.67
CA ALA A 16 -6.09 14.35 4.16
C ALA A 16 -5.19 14.68 2.96
N ALA A 17 -4.32 15.68 3.11
CA ALA A 17 -3.44 16.13 2.03
C ALA A 17 -2.91 14.88 1.33
N ALA A 18 -3.05 14.77 0.00
CA ALA A 18 -2.72 13.56 -0.72
C ALA A 18 -1.25 13.20 -0.44
N GLN A 19 -1.03 12.33 0.55
CA GLN A 19 0.30 11.97 1.00
C GLN A 19 0.81 10.91 0.04
N SER A 20 1.75 11.32 -0.81
CA SER A 20 2.55 10.40 -1.60
C SER A 20 3.81 10.05 -0.83
N ARG A 21 4.00 8.76 -0.54
CA ARG A 21 5.23 8.20 0.04
C ARG A 21 5.87 7.29 -0.98
N ARG A 22 7.20 7.35 -1.09
CA ARG A 22 8.01 6.44 -1.90
C ARG A 22 9.00 5.75 -0.98
N ILE A 23 8.91 4.43 -0.93
CA ILE A 23 9.70 3.57 -0.06
C ILE A 23 10.63 2.76 -0.95
N ASP A 24 11.93 2.97 -0.77
CA ASP A 24 12.94 2.07 -1.31
C ASP A 24 13.21 0.97 -0.27
N THR A 25 12.72 -0.24 -0.53
CA THR A 25 12.87 -1.37 0.39
C THR A 25 14.33 -1.78 0.60
N ASP A 26 15.22 -1.50 -0.37
CA ASP A 26 16.63 -1.85 -0.27
C ASP A 26 17.41 -0.87 0.62
N ALA A 27 16.84 0.31 0.87
CA ALA A 27 17.35 1.28 1.83
C ALA A 27 16.90 1.02 3.29
N GLN A 28 16.04 0.02 3.52
CA GLN A 28 15.48 -0.29 4.83
C GLN A 28 16.31 -1.34 5.59
N PRO A 29 16.26 -1.37 6.94
CA PRO A 29 16.85 -2.44 7.73
C PRO A 29 16.34 -3.82 7.28
N ALA A 30 17.18 -4.86 7.43
CA ALA A 30 16.90 -6.18 6.86
C ALA A 30 15.54 -6.79 7.28
N GLU A 31 15.16 -6.59 8.55
CA GLU A 31 13.87 -7.02 9.11
C GLU A 31 12.69 -6.28 8.45
N MET A 32 12.77 -4.95 8.39
CA MET A 32 11.76 -4.10 7.76
C MET A 32 11.64 -4.38 6.26
N ARG A 33 12.76 -4.57 5.56
CA ARG A 33 12.79 -4.97 4.14
C ARG A 33 12.03 -6.26 3.91
N ALA A 34 12.24 -7.28 4.75
CA ALA A 34 11.55 -8.56 4.60
C ALA A 34 10.03 -8.40 4.80
N ALA A 35 9.60 -7.61 5.79
CA ALA A 35 8.20 -7.32 6.05
C ALA A 35 7.55 -6.56 4.88
N LEU A 36 8.18 -5.49 4.38
CA LEU A 36 7.72 -4.71 3.22
C LEU A 36 7.63 -5.58 1.96
N CYS A 37 8.64 -6.40 1.68
CA CYS A 37 8.64 -7.31 0.53
C CYS A 37 7.56 -8.39 0.61
N ALA A 38 7.23 -8.87 1.82
CA ALA A 38 6.16 -9.85 2.00
C ALA A 38 4.78 -9.22 1.82
N ALA A 39 4.53 -8.09 2.49
CA ALA A 39 3.27 -7.36 2.50
C ALA A 39 2.92 -6.77 1.13
N PHE A 40 3.88 -6.17 0.44
CA PHE A 40 3.67 -5.46 -0.82
C PHE A 40 4.05 -6.29 -2.06
N ARG A 41 4.11 -7.62 -1.94
CA ARG A 41 4.33 -8.47 -3.12
C ARG A 41 3.16 -8.32 -4.11
N PRO A 42 3.40 -8.16 -5.42
CA PRO A 42 2.32 -7.94 -6.42
C PRO A 42 1.18 -8.97 -6.37
N GLY A 43 1.51 -10.24 -6.16
CA GLY A 43 0.51 -11.30 -6.02
C GLY A 43 -0.41 -11.12 -4.81
N ALA A 44 0.14 -10.73 -3.65
CA ALA A 44 -0.66 -10.47 -2.45
C ALA A 44 -1.59 -9.25 -2.64
N LEU A 45 -1.07 -8.18 -3.25
CA LEU A 45 -1.86 -6.99 -3.58
C LEU A 45 -3.01 -7.30 -4.56
N SER A 46 -2.77 -8.18 -5.54
CA SER A 46 -3.80 -8.63 -6.48
C SER A 46 -4.93 -9.41 -5.79
N GLU A 47 -4.59 -10.26 -4.83
CA GLU A 47 -5.58 -11.02 -4.05
C GLU A 47 -6.40 -10.11 -3.12
N LEU A 48 -5.76 -9.13 -2.47
CA LEU A 48 -6.48 -8.12 -1.69
C LEU A 48 -7.43 -7.30 -2.56
N ALA A 49 -7.01 -6.91 -3.78
CA ALA A 49 -7.85 -6.16 -4.71
C ALA A 49 -9.08 -6.94 -5.19
N ARG A 50 -9.00 -8.28 -5.21
CA ARG A 50 -10.12 -9.17 -5.53
C ARG A 50 -11.06 -9.39 -4.36
N THR A 51 -10.60 -9.16 -3.12
CA THR A 51 -11.40 -9.35 -1.92
C THR A 51 -12.43 -8.23 -1.83
N PRO A 52 -13.75 -8.53 -1.93
CA PRO A 52 -14.78 -7.51 -1.82
C PRO A 52 -14.72 -6.88 -0.42
N CYS A 53 -14.92 -5.56 -0.33
CA CYS A 53 -15.15 -4.88 0.95
C CYS A 53 -16.62 -4.47 1.12
N PRO A 54 -17.52 -5.42 1.46
CA PRO A 54 -18.92 -5.13 1.70
C PRO A 54 -19.04 -4.38 3.03
N GLY A 55 -19.02 -3.05 2.97
CA GLY A 55 -19.09 -2.20 4.16
C GLY A 55 -17.76 -1.57 4.55
N CYS A 56 -16.91 -1.17 3.60
CA CYS A 56 -15.97 -0.09 3.82
C CYS A 56 -16.75 1.24 3.77
N PRO A 57 -17.29 1.80 4.89
CA PRO A 57 -17.72 3.20 4.91
C PRO A 57 -16.53 4.15 4.72
N ASP A 58 -15.33 3.58 4.81
CA ASP A 58 -14.07 4.26 4.71
C ASP A 58 -13.91 4.98 3.36
N ARG A 59 -13.68 6.28 3.45
CA ARG A 59 -13.37 7.13 2.30
C ARG A 59 -11.89 7.07 1.95
N MET A 60 -11.07 6.44 2.80
CA MET A 60 -9.65 6.34 2.62
C MET A 60 -9.31 5.22 1.63
N ARG A 61 -8.54 5.59 0.61
CA ARG A 61 -8.07 4.73 -0.47
C ARG A 61 -6.58 4.87 -0.63
N TYR A 62 -5.91 3.75 -0.84
CA TYR A 62 -4.48 3.67 -1.07
C TYR A 62 -4.24 3.20 -2.50
N ALA A 63 -3.70 4.09 -3.32
CA ALA A 63 -3.14 3.74 -4.62
C ALA A 63 -1.69 3.31 -4.41
N ILE A 64 -1.43 2.01 -4.55
CA ILE A 64 -0.15 1.37 -4.29
C ILE A 64 0.44 0.94 -5.62
N THR A 65 1.63 1.42 -5.95
CA THR A 65 2.41 0.99 -7.10
C THR A 65 3.69 0.33 -6.61
N VAL A 66 3.94 -0.90 -7.07
CA VAL A 66 5.14 -1.66 -6.75
C VAL A 66 5.95 -1.84 -8.02
N THR A 67 7.21 -1.43 -7.97
CA THR A 67 8.18 -1.65 -9.04
C THR A 67 9.24 -2.62 -8.52
N GLY A 68 9.26 -3.82 -9.11
CA GLY A 68 10.17 -4.91 -8.75
C GLY A 68 11.42 -4.97 -9.62
N ASP A 69 12.00 -6.16 -9.73
CA ASP A 69 13.08 -6.46 -10.69
C ASP A 69 12.62 -6.24 -12.14
N ALA A 70 13.56 -5.85 -13.00
CA ALA A 70 13.31 -5.29 -14.33
C ALA A 70 12.52 -6.16 -15.31
N ALA A 71 12.22 -7.42 -14.97
CA ALA A 71 11.42 -8.33 -15.80
C ALA A 71 9.90 -8.11 -15.65
N ASP A 72 9.44 -7.64 -14.49
CA ASP A 72 8.02 -7.38 -14.22
C ASP A 72 7.79 -5.87 -14.20
N GLY A 73 6.97 -5.39 -15.13
CA GLY A 73 6.56 -3.98 -15.18
C GLY A 73 5.87 -3.53 -13.88
N PRO A 74 5.70 -2.20 -13.68
CA PRO A 74 5.10 -1.67 -12.46
C PRO A 74 3.69 -2.26 -12.24
N HIS A 75 3.44 -2.78 -11.04
CA HIS A 75 2.16 -3.32 -10.63
C HIS A 75 1.42 -2.30 -9.77
N SER A 76 0.23 -1.87 -10.20
CA SER A 76 -0.55 -0.84 -9.49
C SER A 76 -1.92 -1.35 -9.11
N VAL A 77 -2.30 -1.16 -7.85
CA VAL A 77 -3.62 -1.47 -7.31
C VAL A 77 -4.17 -0.29 -6.50
N THR A 78 -5.49 -0.18 -6.42
CA THR A 78 -6.15 0.74 -5.48
C THR A 78 -6.98 -0.07 -4.51
N LEU A 79 -6.67 0.06 -3.23
CA LEU A 79 -7.32 -0.65 -2.12
C LEU A 79 -8.01 0.37 -1.21
N SER A 80 -9.20 0.05 -0.72
CA SER A 80 -9.78 0.77 0.41
C SER A 80 -9.01 0.42 1.70
N GLU A 81 -8.99 1.32 2.69
CA GLU A 81 -8.32 1.07 3.97
C GLU A 81 -8.80 -0.23 4.63
N GLY A 82 -10.10 -0.50 4.62
CA GLY A 82 -10.66 -1.75 5.14
C GLY A 82 -10.33 -3.03 4.36
N GLN A 83 -9.64 -2.93 3.21
CA GLN A 83 -9.06 -4.09 2.51
C GLN A 83 -7.60 -4.35 2.93
N LEU A 84 -6.94 -3.39 3.57
CA LEU A 84 -5.56 -3.55 4.02
C LEU A 84 -5.55 -4.25 5.39
N PRO A 85 -4.74 -5.31 5.56
CA PRO A 85 -4.50 -5.89 6.87
C PRO A 85 -3.88 -4.86 7.84
N PRO A 86 -4.19 -4.92 9.16
CA PRO A 86 -3.66 -3.98 10.15
C PRO A 86 -2.12 -3.87 10.13
N GLU A 87 -1.42 -5.00 9.98
CA GLU A 87 0.03 -5.05 9.90
C GLU A 87 0.59 -4.29 8.69
N MET A 88 -0.17 -4.19 7.59
CA MET A 88 0.22 -3.37 6.44
C MET A 88 0.06 -1.89 6.73
N LEU A 89 -1.00 -1.50 7.46
CA LEU A 89 -1.22 -0.11 7.87
C LEU A 89 -0.10 0.34 8.82
N ASP A 90 0.25 -0.50 9.80
CA ASP A 90 1.38 -0.25 10.71
C ASP A 90 2.69 -0.08 9.93
N LEU A 91 2.95 -0.92 8.91
CA LEU A 91 4.11 -0.78 8.05
C LEU A 91 4.13 0.55 7.29
N ILE A 92 2.98 1.00 6.78
CA ILE A 92 2.86 2.28 6.07
C ILE A 92 3.21 3.45 7.00
N ASP A 93 2.78 3.40 8.27
CA ASP A 93 3.02 4.46 9.25
C ASP A 93 4.41 4.41 9.89
N SER A 94 5.08 3.26 9.85
CA SER A 94 6.41 3.07 10.45
C SER A 94 7.60 3.58 9.62
N VAL A 95 7.35 3.98 8.36
CA VAL A 95 8.38 4.37 7.38
C VAL A 95 8.38 5.86 7.04
#